data_AF-A0A6P0U439-F1
#
_entry.id   AF-A0A6P0U439-F1
#
_cell.length_a   1.000
_cell.length_b   1.000
_cell.length_c   1.000
_cell.angle_alpha   90.00
_cell.angle_beta   90.00
_cell.angle_gamma   90.00
#
_symmetry.space_group_name_H-M   'P 1'
#
loop_
_entity.id
_entity.type
_entity.pdbx_description
1 polymer ?
#
loop_
_entity_poly.entity_id
_entity_poly.type
_entity_poly.pdbx_seq_one_letter_code
_entity_poly.pdbx_strand_id
1 'polypeptide(L)'
;YVVGETVKLLKELNAFDEYDVILFDVLGDVVCGGFAAPLNYSDYCMIVTDNGFDALFAANRIAASVREKARTHPLRLAGLIGNRTSKRDLINKYIEAVPMPVLEVLPLIEDIRVSRVKGKTLFEMAENDPSLQYVCNYYLNIADQILALPEGVVPNESLDRDLFSLLSDFYLNPSKPEVVSEDEKLDLMMV
;
A
#
# COMPACT_ATOMS: atom_id res chain seq x y z
N TYR A 1 16.16 -14.71 14.08
CA TYR A 1 16.20 -13.73 12.98
C TYR A 1 16.24 -12.34 13.59
N VAL A 2 17.16 -11.48 13.17
CA VAL A 2 17.44 -10.17 13.80
C VAL A 2 16.20 -9.29 13.96
N VAL A 3 15.30 -9.29 12.96
CA VAL A 3 14.04 -8.52 13.00
C VAL A 3 13.13 -8.97 14.15
N GLY A 4 12.89 -10.27 14.31
CA GLY A 4 12.03 -10.80 15.37
C GLY A 4 12.59 -10.54 16.78
N GLU A 5 13.91 -10.64 16.95
CA GLU A 5 14.56 -10.31 18.23
C GLU A 5 14.46 -8.80 18.53
N THR A 6 14.57 -7.94 17.51
CA THR A 6 14.42 -6.49 17.68
C THR A 6 13.01 -6.14 18.14
N VAL A 7 11.98 -6.70 17.50
CA VAL A 7 10.57 -6.46 17.87
C VAL A 7 10.30 -6.96 19.30
N LYS A 8 10.87 -8.11 19.67
CA LYS A 8 10.74 -8.64 21.03
C LYS A 8 11.40 -7.72 22.06
N LEU A 9 12.61 -7.23 21.78
CA LEU A 9 13.30 -6.28 22.65
C LEU A 9 12.53 -4.97 22.80
N LEU A 10 11.98 -4.42 21.71
CA LEU A 10 11.16 -3.21 21.76
C LEU A 10 9.93 -3.39 22.65
N LYS A 11 9.31 -4.58 22.60
CA LYS A 11 8.23 -4.94 23.52
C LYS A 11 8.70 -5.04 24.97
N GLU A 12 9.85 -5.66 25.23
CA GLU A 12 10.42 -5.78 26.58
C GLU A 12 10.80 -4.41 27.18
N LEU A 13 11.10 -3.43 26.33
CA LEU A 13 11.36 -2.04 26.72
C LEU A 13 10.10 -1.18 26.86
N ASN A 14 8.90 -1.76 26.74
CA ASN A 14 7.60 -1.05 26.74
C ASN A 14 7.50 0.08 25.69
N ALA A 15 8.32 0.04 24.63
CA ALA A 15 8.31 1.08 23.61
C ALA A 15 6.94 1.20 22.92
N PHE A 16 6.13 0.14 22.92
CA PHE A 16 4.82 0.16 22.27
C PHE A 16 3.75 0.94 23.04
N ASP A 17 3.99 1.24 24.32
CA ASP A 17 3.08 2.02 25.16
C ASP A 17 3.48 3.51 25.26
N GLU A 18 4.66 3.88 24.74
CA GLU A 18 5.22 5.23 24.85
C GLU A 18 4.94 6.13 23.65
N TYR A 19 4.55 5.56 22.50
CA TYR A 19 4.35 6.31 21.25
C TYR A 19 2.93 6.18 20.72
N ASP A 20 2.39 7.28 20.21
CA ASP A 20 1.06 7.31 19.58
C ASP A 20 1.00 6.52 18.27
N VAL A 21 2.11 6.49 17.53
CA VAL A 21 2.23 5.84 16.23
C VAL A 21 3.54 5.08 16.15
N ILE A 22 3.46 3.80 15.77
CA ILE A 22 4.61 2.91 15.57
C ILE A 22 4.56 2.41 14.14
N LEU A 23 5.59 2.72 13.36
CA LEU A 23 5.69 2.29 11.96
C LEU A 23 6.81 1.24 11.82
N PHE A 24 6.44 0.04 11.37
CA PHE A 24 7.39 -0.99 10.98
C PHE A 24 7.62 -0.95 9.47
N ASP A 25 8.83 -0.57 9.05
CA ASP A 25 9.28 -0.68 7.66
C ASP A 25 9.91 -2.06 7.44
N VAL A 26 9.28 -2.90 6.61
CA VAL A 26 9.61 -4.32 6.46
C VAL A 26 9.81 -4.68 4.99
N LEU A 27 10.82 -5.48 4.70
CA LEU A 27 11.09 -6.00 3.36
C LEU A 27 9.95 -6.90 2.86
N GLY A 28 9.40 -6.59 1.68
CA GLY A 28 8.24 -7.27 1.10
C GLY A 28 8.52 -8.59 0.38
N ASP A 29 9.79 -8.88 0.03
CA ASP A 29 10.15 -10.05 -0.78
C ASP A 29 9.88 -11.39 -0.06
N VAL A 30 9.96 -11.39 1.27
CA VAL A 30 9.83 -12.57 2.12
C VAL A 30 9.01 -12.25 3.35
N VAL A 31 7.75 -12.63 3.34
CA VAL A 31 6.82 -12.52 4.46
C VAL A 31 6.73 -13.85 5.23
N CYS A 32 7.87 -14.39 5.63
CA CYS A 32 7.92 -15.60 6.47
C CYS A 32 8.88 -15.44 7.66
N GLY A 33 8.69 -16.29 8.68
CA GLY A 33 9.55 -16.33 9.85
C GLY A 33 9.64 -14.98 10.58
N GLY A 34 10.86 -14.51 10.83
CA GLY A 34 11.11 -13.29 11.60
C GLY A 34 10.67 -11.98 10.94
N PHE A 35 10.53 -11.95 9.60
CA PHE A 35 10.06 -10.75 8.88
C PHE A 35 8.56 -10.52 9.07
N ALA A 36 7.80 -11.58 9.39
CA ALA A 36 6.38 -11.47 9.74
C ALA A 36 6.15 -11.15 11.23
N ALA A 37 7.21 -11.00 12.03
CA ALA A 37 7.08 -10.71 13.46
C ALA A 37 6.38 -9.37 13.74
N PRO A 38 6.68 -8.26 13.02
CA PRO A 38 5.98 -6.99 13.20
C PRO A 38 4.46 -7.10 13.04
N LEU A 39 3.97 -7.94 12.12
CA LEU A 39 2.54 -8.13 11.87
C LEU A 39 1.76 -8.61 13.09
N ASN A 40 2.40 -9.27 14.06
CA ASN A 40 1.76 -9.70 15.30
C ASN A 40 1.46 -8.52 16.26
N TYR A 41 2.09 -7.36 16.05
CA TYR A 41 2.02 -6.19 16.93
C TYR A 41 1.45 -4.95 16.23
N SER A 42 0.95 -5.10 15.00
CA SER A 42 0.40 -4.00 14.22
C SER A 42 -1.12 -4.10 14.16
N ASP A 43 -1.79 -2.96 14.28
CA ASP A 43 -3.23 -2.84 14.03
C ASP A 43 -3.51 -2.89 12.52
N TYR A 44 -2.68 -2.19 11.74
CA TYR A 44 -2.82 -2.09 10.29
C TYR A 44 -1.56 -2.53 9.55
N CYS A 45 -1.77 -3.16 8.39
CA CYS A 45 -0.77 -3.34 7.35
C CYS A 45 -1.13 -2.45 6.15
N MET A 46 -0.15 -1.73 5.61
CA MET A 46 -0.23 -1.06 4.33
C MET A 46 0.73 -1.73 3.36
N ILE A 47 0.30 -1.95 2.12
CA ILE A 47 1.14 -2.59 1.10
C ILE A 47 1.46 -1.56 0.02
N VAL A 48 2.73 -1.24 -0.15
CA VAL A 48 3.21 -0.40 -1.25
C VAL A 48 3.43 -1.28 -2.48
N THR A 49 2.81 -0.92 -3.60
CA THR A 49 2.94 -1.63 -4.89
C THR A 49 3.06 -0.61 -6.02
N ASP A 50 3.67 -0.98 -7.14
CA ASP A 50 3.44 -0.26 -8.40
C ASP A 50 2.30 -0.93 -9.18
N ASN A 51 2.06 -0.47 -10.41
CA ASN A 51 1.07 -1.05 -11.32
C ASN A 51 1.70 -2.11 -12.24
N GLY A 52 2.71 -2.83 -11.74
CA GLY A 52 3.41 -3.91 -12.43
C GLY A 52 2.96 -5.28 -11.93
N PHE A 53 3.15 -6.27 -12.80
CA PHE A 53 2.81 -7.67 -12.52
C PHE A 53 3.49 -8.20 -11.25
N ASP A 54 4.82 -8.09 -11.16
CA ASP A 54 5.61 -8.66 -10.06
C ASP A 54 5.29 -8.02 -8.70
N ALA A 55 5.04 -6.71 -8.67
CA ALA A 55 4.69 -6.00 -7.44
C ALA A 55 3.33 -6.43 -6.90
N LEU A 56 2.34 -6.65 -7.77
CA LEU A 56 1.02 -7.16 -7.38
C LEU A 56 1.09 -8.61 -6.88
N PHE A 57 1.99 -9.42 -7.43
CA PHE A 57 2.27 -10.75 -6.91
C PHE A 57 2.87 -10.73 -5.50
N ALA A 58 3.84 -9.84 -5.27
CA ALA A 58 4.38 -9.63 -3.93
C ALA A 58 3.28 -9.14 -2.96
N ALA A 59 2.44 -8.19 -3.41
CA ALA A 59 1.30 -7.71 -2.64
C ALA A 59 0.33 -8.84 -2.26
N ASN A 60 0.02 -9.76 -3.18
CA ASN A 60 -0.84 -10.92 -2.90
C ASN A 60 -0.26 -11.84 -1.82
N ARG A 61 1.05 -12.07 -1.84
CA ARG A 61 1.73 -12.89 -0.83
C ARG A 61 1.76 -12.22 0.55
N ILE A 62 1.89 -10.90 0.60
CA ILE A 62 1.75 -10.12 1.84
C ILE A 62 0.30 -10.17 2.34
N ALA A 63 -0.68 -9.97 1.45
CA ALA A 63 -2.10 -10.06 1.80
C ALA A 63 -2.48 -11.43 2.38
N ALA A 64 -1.94 -12.53 1.82
CA ALA A 64 -2.10 -13.87 2.38
C ALA A 64 -1.51 -14.00 3.78
N SER A 65 -0.36 -13.35 4.04
CA SER A 65 0.27 -13.34 5.36
C SER A 65 -0.54 -12.52 6.37
N VAL A 66 -1.09 -11.39 5.96
CA VAL A 66 -2.02 -10.59 6.78
C VAL A 66 -3.27 -11.41 7.11
N ARG A 67 -3.88 -12.09 6.13
CA ARG A 67 -5.02 -13.00 6.35
C ARG A 67 -4.72 -14.05 7.41
N GLU A 68 -3.56 -14.70 7.33
CA GLU A 68 -3.17 -15.73 8.29
C GLU A 68 -2.99 -15.15 9.71
N LYS A 69 -2.34 -13.99 9.82
CA LYS A 69 -2.11 -13.34 11.12
C LYS A 69 -3.38 -12.77 11.75
N ALA A 70 -4.30 -12.26 10.94
CA ALA A 70 -5.59 -11.73 11.38
C ALA A 70 -6.48 -12.78 12.08
N ARG A 71 -6.20 -14.08 11.92
CA ARG A 71 -6.89 -15.17 12.65
C ARG A 71 -6.60 -15.15 14.15
N THR A 72 -5.45 -14.61 14.56
CA THR A 72 -4.94 -14.68 15.94
C THR A 72 -4.58 -13.31 16.52
N HIS A 73 -4.47 -12.27 15.68
CA HIS A 73 -4.09 -10.92 16.04
C HIS A 73 -5.12 -9.92 15.50
N PRO A 74 -5.26 -8.72 16.10
CA PRO A 74 -6.22 -7.71 15.64
C PRO A 74 -5.89 -7.13 14.26
N LEU A 75 -4.71 -7.45 13.70
CA LEU A 75 -4.22 -7.00 12.40
C LEU A 75 -5.28 -6.97 11.30
N ARG A 76 -5.36 -5.85 10.60
CA ARG A 76 -6.13 -5.66 9.37
C ARG A 76 -5.26 -5.09 8.25
N LEU A 77 -5.66 -5.31 7.01
CA LEU A 77 -5.09 -4.59 5.88
C LEU A 77 -5.81 -3.24 5.75
N ALA A 78 -5.08 -2.13 5.86
CA ALA A 78 -5.64 -0.80 5.63
C ALA A 78 -5.84 -0.54 4.13
N GLY A 79 -4.88 -0.94 3.29
CA GLY A 79 -5.02 -0.85 1.85
C GLY A 79 -3.68 -0.87 1.10
N LEU A 80 -3.79 -0.65 -0.21
CA LEU A 80 -2.67 -0.53 -1.14
C LEU A 80 -2.27 0.94 -1.31
N ILE A 81 -0.98 1.18 -1.48
CA ILE A 81 -0.42 2.47 -1.91
C ILE A 81 0.23 2.25 -3.27
N GLY A 82 -0.36 2.80 -4.33
CA GLY A 82 0.17 2.75 -5.68
C GLY A 82 1.35 3.73 -5.82
N ASN A 83 2.58 3.27 -5.74
CA ASN A 83 3.77 4.11 -5.81
C ASN A 83 4.43 4.03 -7.19
N ARG A 84 5.04 5.15 -7.63
CA ARG A 84 5.74 5.27 -8.92
C ARG A 84 4.87 4.93 -10.13
N THR A 85 3.57 5.16 -10.05
CA THR A 85 2.63 4.87 -11.14
C THR A 85 1.54 5.93 -11.22
N SER A 86 1.17 6.32 -12.44
CA SER A 86 -0.03 7.12 -12.72
C SER A 86 -1.19 6.28 -13.24
N LYS A 87 -0.92 5.02 -13.62
CA LYS A 87 -1.93 4.05 -14.05
C LYS A 87 -2.32 3.17 -12.87
N ARG A 88 -3.59 2.77 -12.86
CA ARG A 88 -4.19 1.92 -11.82
C ARG A 88 -4.99 0.77 -12.43
N ASP A 89 -4.85 0.49 -13.72
CA ASP A 89 -5.61 -0.53 -14.42
C ASP A 89 -5.35 -1.95 -13.85
N LEU A 90 -4.10 -2.31 -13.65
CA LEU A 90 -3.75 -3.61 -13.05
C LEU A 90 -4.03 -3.66 -11.56
N ILE A 91 -3.81 -2.54 -10.85
CA ILE A 91 -4.22 -2.42 -9.44
C ILE A 91 -5.74 -2.62 -9.31
N ASN A 92 -6.54 -2.01 -10.19
CA ASN A 92 -7.99 -2.17 -10.23
C ASN A 92 -8.38 -3.62 -10.51
N LYS A 93 -7.72 -4.27 -11.47
CA LYS A 93 -7.95 -5.69 -11.75
C LYS A 93 -7.61 -6.59 -10.56
N TYR A 94 -6.55 -6.27 -9.83
CA TYR A 94 -6.18 -7.00 -8.63
C TYR A 94 -7.21 -6.83 -7.50
N ILE A 95 -7.67 -5.60 -7.23
CA ILE A 95 -8.66 -5.37 -6.16
C ILE A 95 -10.06 -5.92 -6.49
N GLU A 96 -10.39 -6.14 -7.77
CA GLU A 96 -11.58 -6.91 -8.15
C GLU A 96 -11.52 -8.35 -7.64
N ALA A 97 -10.33 -8.98 -7.70
CA ALA A 97 -10.13 -10.35 -7.26
C ALA A 97 -9.90 -10.46 -5.75
N VAL A 98 -9.17 -9.50 -5.16
CA VAL A 98 -8.91 -9.41 -3.73
C VAL A 98 -9.37 -8.03 -3.24
N PRO A 99 -10.63 -7.89 -2.79
CA PRO A 99 -11.16 -6.59 -2.39
C PRO A 99 -10.37 -5.95 -1.24
N MET A 100 -9.84 -4.75 -1.50
CA MET A 100 -9.16 -3.93 -0.50
C MET A 100 -9.13 -2.45 -0.94
N PRO A 101 -9.03 -1.49 0.02
CA PRO A 101 -8.89 -0.08 -0.31
C PRO A 101 -7.58 0.21 -1.04
N VAL A 102 -7.59 1.25 -1.88
CA VAL A 102 -6.36 1.89 -2.39
C VAL A 102 -6.30 3.27 -1.73
N LEU A 103 -5.33 3.43 -0.84
CA LEU A 103 -5.20 4.62 0.02
C LEU A 103 -4.74 5.83 -0.79
N GLU A 104 -3.77 5.63 -1.67
CA GLU A 104 -3.22 6.71 -2.49
C GLU A 104 -2.52 6.17 -3.73
N VAL A 105 -2.42 6.99 -4.79
CA VAL A 105 -1.63 6.68 -5.99
C VAL A 105 -0.70 7.84 -6.31
N LEU A 106 0.61 7.61 -6.16
CA LEU A 106 1.66 8.58 -6.42
C LEU A 106 2.37 8.26 -7.74
N PRO A 107 2.47 9.22 -8.68
CA PRO A 107 3.26 9.06 -9.88
C PRO A 107 4.76 8.98 -9.56
N LEU A 108 5.57 8.73 -10.59
CA LEU A 108 7.02 8.86 -10.45
C LEU A 108 7.39 10.34 -10.26
N ILE A 109 7.68 10.73 -9.03
CA ILE A 109 8.07 12.10 -8.65
C ILE A 109 9.56 12.11 -8.35
N GLU A 110 10.32 12.92 -9.09
CA GLU A 110 11.77 12.88 -9.02
C GLU A 110 12.34 13.51 -7.75
N ASP A 111 11.63 14.47 -7.16
CA ASP A 111 12.02 15.11 -5.91
C ASP A 111 12.10 14.14 -4.73
N ILE A 112 11.34 13.04 -4.76
CA ILE A 112 11.43 11.95 -3.76
C ILE A 112 12.83 11.29 -3.82
N ARG A 113 13.36 11.07 -5.02
CA ARG A 113 14.70 10.53 -5.20
C ARG A 113 15.76 11.52 -4.78
N VAL A 114 15.58 12.81 -5.13
CA VAL A 114 16.47 13.90 -4.71
C VAL A 114 16.52 14.04 -3.20
N SER A 115 15.37 13.93 -2.51
CA SER A 115 15.30 14.02 -1.05
C SER A 115 16.14 12.92 -0.38
N ARG A 116 16.05 11.69 -0.89
CA ARG A 116 16.87 10.57 -0.42
C ARG A 116 18.37 10.84 -0.59
N VAL A 117 18.80 11.35 -1.74
CA VAL A 117 20.22 11.68 -1.98
C VAL A 117 20.70 12.80 -1.05
N LYS A 118 19.83 13.74 -0.71
CA LYS A 118 20.10 14.81 0.25
C LYS A 118 20.01 14.38 1.72
N GLY A 119 19.57 13.15 2.00
CA GLY A 119 19.34 12.66 3.36
C GLY A 119 18.23 13.42 4.10
N LYS A 120 17.22 13.91 3.35
CA LYS A 120 16.09 14.68 3.89
C LYS A 120 14.76 14.05 3.51
N THR A 121 13.77 14.27 4.37
CA THR A 121 12.36 14.08 4.04
C THR A 121 11.89 15.16 3.06
N LEU A 122 10.75 14.91 2.41
CA LEU A 122 10.13 15.89 1.52
C LEU A 122 9.60 17.10 2.31
N PHE A 123 9.14 16.89 3.54
CA PHE A 123 8.68 17.96 4.42
C PHE A 123 9.80 18.96 4.74
N GLU A 124 10.99 18.48 5.11
CA GLU A 124 12.17 19.33 5.35
C GLU A 124 12.64 20.06 4.08
N MET A 125 12.47 19.44 2.90
CA MET A 125 12.74 20.13 1.64
C MET A 125 11.68 21.19 1.33
N ALA A 126 10.41 20.91 1.62
CA ALA A 126 9.28 21.78 1.36
C ALA A 126 9.28 23.07 2.22
N GLU A 127 9.93 23.04 3.39
CA GLU A 127 10.18 24.25 4.18
C GLU A 127 10.98 25.31 3.41
N ASN A 128 11.92 24.87 2.57
CA ASN A 128 12.79 25.74 1.78
C ASN A 128 12.27 25.93 0.34
N ASP A 129 11.52 24.95 -0.16
CA ASP A 129 10.92 24.96 -1.49
C ASP A 129 9.43 24.59 -1.41
N PRO A 130 8.55 25.60 -1.24
CA PRO A 130 7.11 25.38 -1.12
C PRO A 130 6.49 24.69 -2.34
N SER A 131 7.17 24.65 -3.49
CA SER A 131 6.68 23.91 -4.66
C SER A 131 6.60 22.40 -4.42
N LEU A 132 7.25 21.87 -3.37
CA LEU A 132 7.21 20.46 -2.99
C LEU A 132 6.03 20.09 -2.08
N GLN A 133 5.21 21.07 -1.66
CA GLN A 133 4.06 20.83 -0.78
C GLN A 133 3.05 19.86 -1.39
N TYR A 134 2.86 19.87 -2.72
CA TYR A 134 1.94 18.92 -3.36
C TYR A 134 2.39 17.46 -3.16
N VAL A 135 3.70 17.19 -3.09
CA VAL A 135 4.23 15.84 -2.83
C VAL A 135 3.94 15.43 -1.39
N CYS A 136 4.10 16.37 -0.45
CA CYS A 136 3.80 16.15 0.96
C CYS A 136 2.32 15.81 1.18
N ASN A 137 1.41 16.40 0.40
CA ASN A 137 -0.02 16.14 0.49
C ASN A 137 -0.38 14.67 0.23
N TYR A 138 0.30 13.97 -0.68
CA TYR A 138 0.07 12.53 -0.85
C TYR A 138 0.36 11.74 0.45
N TYR A 139 1.40 12.09 1.19
CA TYR A 139 1.72 11.46 2.47
C TYR A 139 0.73 11.85 3.57
N LEU A 140 0.31 13.11 3.61
CA LEU A 140 -0.70 13.59 4.56
C LEU A 140 -2.05 12.92 4.33
N ASN A 141 -2.47 12.72 3.08
CA ASN A 141 -3.71 11.99 2.74
C ASN A 141 -3.69 10.55 3.26
N ILE A 142 -2.54 9.86 3.17
CA ILE A 142 -2.38 8.51 3.71
C ILE A 142 -2.44 8.56 5.25
N ALA A 143 -1.73 9.51 5.85
CA ALA A 143 -1.72 9.67 7.30
C ALA A 143 -3.13 9.94 7.86
N ASP A 144 -3.88 10.85 7.25
CA ASP A 144 -5.26 11.18 7.63
C ASP A 144 -6.17 9.95 7.56
N GLN A 145 -6.06 9.14 6.50
CA GLN A 145 -6.84 7.92 6.36
C GLN A 145 -6.54 6.89 7.46
N ILE A 146 -5.28 6.73 7.86
CA ILE A 146 -4.89 5.77 8.92
C ILE A 146 -5.25 6.30 10.31
N LEU A 147 -5.02 7.59 10.56
CA LEU A 147 -5.35 8.25 11.82
C LEU A 147 -6.86 8.37 12.07
N ALA A 148 -7.67 8.28 11.01
CA ALA A 148 -9.12 8.12 11.12
C ALA A 148 -9.55 6.73 11.63
N LEU A 149 -8.61 5.81 11.89
CA LEU A 149 -8.83 4.46 12.39
C LEU A 149 -9.83 3.67 11.53
N PRO A 150 -9.49 3.41 10.25
CA PRO A 150 -10.39 2.75 9.33
C PRO A 150 -10.63 1.31 9.79
N GLU A 151 -11.80 0.73 9.52
CA GLU A 151 -12.09 -0.66 9.93
C GLU A 151 -11.06 -1.67 9.40
N GLY A 152 -10.48 -1.38 8.22
CA GLY A 152 -9.57 -2.26 7.52
C GLY A 152 -10.26 -3.53 7.02
N VAL A 153 -9.51 -4.38 6.31
CA VAL A 153 -10.05 -5.61 5.73
C VAL A 153 -9.19 -6.82 6.08
N VAL A 154 -9.82 -7.99 6.16
CA VAL A 154 -9.11 -9.27 6.11
C VAL A 154 -9.11 -9.71 4.65
N PRO A 155 -7.95 -9.77 3.96
CA PRO A 155 -7.94 -10.04 2.52
C PRO A 155 -8.49 -11.43 2.19
N ASN A 156 -9.24 -11.51 1.09
CA ASN A 156 -9.70 -12.79 0.55
C ASN A 156 -8.53 -13.65 0.04
N GLU A 157 -8.76 -14.94 -0.11
CA GLU A 157 -7.78 -15.82 -0.72
C GLU A 157 -7.77 -15.67 -2.25
N SER A 158 -6.56 -15.52 -2.79
CA SER A 158 -6.28 -15.62 -4.22
C SER A 158 -5.01 -16.43 -4.40
N LEU A 159 -5.14 -17.56 -5.11
CA LEU A 159 -4.02 -18.43 -5.42
C LEU A 159 -3.14 -17.78 -6.48
N ASP A 160 -1.82 -17.92 -6.34
CA ASP A 160 -0.85 -17.34 -7.28
C ASP A 160 -1.13 -17.72 -8.74
N ARG A 161 -1.60 -18.95 -8.99
CA ARG A 161 -1.98 -19.40 -10.35
C ARG A 161 -3.17 -18.61 -10.91
N ASP A 162 -4.17 -18.36 -10.07
CA ASP A 162 -5.40 -17.72 -10.52
C ASP A 162 -5.16 -16.22 -10.74
N LEU A 163 -4.36 -15.59 -9.86
CA LEU A 163 -3.85 -14.24 -10.07
C LEU A 163 -2.97 -14.14 -11.32
N PHE A 164 -2.15 -15.15 -11.60
CA PHE A 164 -1.28 -15.20 -12.78
C PHE A 164 -2.12 -15.17 -14.04
N SER A 165 -3.14 -16.01 -14.12
CA SER A 165 -4.06 -16.03 -15.26
C SER A 165 -4.74 -14.68 -15.40
N LEU A 166 -5.32 -14.15 -14.31
CA LEU A 166 -6.05 -12.89 -14.32
C LEU A 166 -5.24 -11.72 -14.89
N LEU A 167 -4.03 -11.52 -14.37
CA LEU A 167 -3.17 -10.42 -14.80
C LEU A 167 -2.57 -10.67 -16.18
N SER A 168 -2.19 -11.92 -16.50
CA SER A 168 -1.67 -12.27 -17.82
C SER A 168 -2.70 -12.08 -18.92
N ASP A 169 -3.95 -12.50 -18.68
CA ASP A 169 -5.05 -12.36 -19.62
C ASP A 169 -5.34 -10.88 -19.89
N PHE A 170 -5.27 -10.03 -18.87
CA PHE A 170 -5.40 -8.58 -19.02
C PHE A 170 -4.27 -7.97 -19.86
N TYR A 171 -3.02 -8.39 -19.65
CA TYR A 171 -1.87 -7.94 -20.44
C TYR A 171 -1.94 -8.37 -21.89
N LEU A 172 -2.37 -9.61 -22.14
CA LEU A 172 -2.42 -10.19 -23.49
C LEU A 172 -3.65 -9.74 -24.27
N ASN A 173 -4.74 -9.37 -23.58
CA ASN A 173 -5.98 -8.90 -24.16
C ASN A 173 -6.41 -7.57 -23.52
N PRO A 174 -5.69 -6.45 -23.79
CA PRO A 174 -6.07 -5.17 -23.24
C PRO A 174 -7.48 -4.81 -23.73
N SER A 175 -8.42 -4.68 -22.80
CA SER A 175 -9.76 -4.20 -23.09
C SER A 175 -9.65 -2.82 -23.76
N LYS A 176 -10.31 -2.65 -24.91
CA LYS A 176 -10.41 -1.33 -25.55
C LYS A 176 -10.98 -0.35 -24.51
N PRO A 177 -10.48 0.90 -24.42
CA PRO A 177 -11.07 1.88 -23.53
C PRO A 177 -12.57 1.98 -23.85
N GLU A 178 -13.42 1.83 -22.84
CA GLU A 178 -14.84 2.07 -22.98
C GLU A 178 -14.99 3.51 -23.50
N VAL A 179 -15.56 3.63 -24.70
CA VAL A 179 -15.92 4.92 -25.26
C VAL A 179 -17.10 5.39 -24.42
N VAL A 180 -16.83 6.26 -23.44
CA VAL A 180 -17.88 7.00 -22.72
C VAL A 180 -18.75 7.66 -23.79
N SER A 181 -20.02 7.25 -23.86
CA SER A 181 -20.95 7.78 -24.83
C SER A 181 -21.14 9.28 -24.59
N GLU A 182 -21.39 10.07 -25.65
CA GLU A 182 -21.61 11.52 -25.52
C GLU A 182 -22.76 11.86 -24.55
N ASP A 183 -23.70 10.94 -24.38
CA ASP A 183 -24.84 11.07 -23.47
C ASP A 183 -24.42 11.06 -21.98
N GLU A 184 -23.43 10.24 -21.58
CA GLU A 184 -22.92 10.20 -20.19
C GLU A 184 -22.08 11.44 -19.85
N LYS A 185 -21.48 12.10 -20.86
CA LYS A 185 -20.75 13.35 -20.68
C LYS A 185 -21.65 14.54 -20.38
N LEU A 186 -22.87 14.54 -20.93
CA LEU A 186 -23.87 15.58 -20.69
C LEU A 186 -24.45 15.49 -19.27
N ASP A 187 -24.70 14.29 -18.77
CA ASP A 187 -25.18 14.09 -17.40
C ASP A 187 -24.14 14.49 -16.34
N LEU A 188 -22.85 14.30 -16.62
CA LEU A 188 -21.77 14.70 -15.70
C LEU A 188 -21.53 16.23 -15.66
N MET A 189 -22.00 16.97 -16.66
CA MET A 189 -21.88 18.44 -16.73
C MET A 189 -23.09 19.18 -16.13
N MET A 190 -24.15 18.45 -15.76
CA MET A 190 -25.39 19.02 -15.20
C MET A 190 -25.51 18.87 -13.68
N VAL A 191 -24.46 18.41 -12.98
CA VAL A 191 -24.39 18.33 -11.52
C VAL A 191 -23.34 19.29 -10.97
#